data_AF-A0A2W5EZ15-F1
#
_entry.id   AF-A0A2W5EZ15-F1
#
_cell.length_a   1.000
_cell.length_b   1.000
_cell.length_c   1.000
_cell.angle_alpha   90.00
_cell.angle_beta   90.00
_cell.angle_gamma   90.00
#
_symmetry.space_group_name_H-M   'P 1'
#
loop_
_entity.id
_entity.type
_entity.pdbx_description
1 polymer ?
#
loop_
_entity_poly.entity_id
_entity_poly.type
_entity_poly.pdbx_seq_one_letter_code
_entity_poly.pdbx_strand_id
1 'polypeptide(L)'
;MNFSSKSEWEQELNRLKTFFAETNIPEPGNHKIDDAIVVNDLKKTIHTYTIRAEDNIGNPIFQGTLVGLQAIEKYLRKLNELKD
;
A
#
# COMPACT_ATOMS: atom_id res chain seq x y z
N MET A 1 -21.26 5.39 8.34
CA MET A 1 -22.65 5.61 7.89
C MET A 1 -23.56 5.01 8.95
N ASN A 2 -24.54 5.78 9.45
CA ASN A 2 -25.57 5.27 10.36
C ASN A 2 -26.83 4.98 9.53
N PHE A 3 -27.29 3.73 9.51
CA PHE A 3 -28.55 3.36 8.86
C PHE A 3 -29.68 3.46 9.89
N SER A 4 -30.73 4.21 9.57
CA SER A 4 -31.85 4.50 10.47
C SER A 4 -32.90 3.39 10.54
N SER A 5 -32.81 2.38 9.66
CA SER A 5 -33.74 1.25 9.61
C SER A 5 -33.16 0.02 8.91
N LYS A 6 -33.77 -1.15 9.15
CA LYS A 6 -33.43 -2.41 8.48
C LYS A 6 -33.58 -2.31 6.94
N SER A 7 -34.62 -1.62 6.47
CA SER A 7 -34.89 -1.41 5.04
C SER A 7 -33.76 -0.62 4.36
N GLU A 8 -33.29 0.45 4.99
CA GLU A 8 -32.18 1.26 4.47
C GLU A 8 -30.87 0.46 4.41
N TRP A 9 -30.63 -0.40 5.40
CA TRP A 9 -29.48 -1.30 5.38
C TRP A 9 -29.57 -2.35 4.26
N GLU A 10 -30.75 -2.94 4.03
CA GLU A 10 -30.95 -3.93 2.95
C GLU A 10 -30.80 -3.30 1.57
N GLN A 11 -31.27 -2.07 1.40
CA GLN A 11 -31.09 -1.31 0.16
C GLN A 11 -29.62 -0.98 -0.10
N GLU A 12 -28.89 -0.52 0.91
CA GLU A 12 -27.46 -0.24 0.76
C GLU A 12 -26.66 -1.52 0.51
N LEU A 13 -27.00 -2.62 1.19
CA LEU A 13 -26.38 -3.91 0.94
C LEU A 13 -26.59 -4.38 -0.50
N ASN A 14 -27.80 -4.23 -1.05
CA ASN A 14 -28.08 -4.58 -2.44
C ASN A 14 -27.33 -3.66 -3.41
N ARG A 15 -27.27 -2.34 -3.14
CA ARG A 15 -26.49 -1.39 -3.94
C ARG A 15 -25.01 -1.78 -3.99
N LEU A 16 -24.43 -2.15 -2.85
CA LEU A 16 -23.06 -2.61 -2.77
C LEU A 16 -22.86 -3.91 -3.54
N LYS A 17 -23.74 -4.90 -3.37
CA LYS A 17 -23.66 -6.17 -4.13
C LYS A 17 -23.69 -5.94 -5.64
N THR A 18 -24.59 -5.10 -6.13
CA THR A 18 -24.66 -4.73 -7.55
C THR A 18 -23.39 -4.02 -8.00
N PHE A 19 -22.91 -3.03 -7.24
CA PHE A 19 -21.65 -2.34 -7.52
C PHE A 19 -20.48 -3.32 -7.62
N PHE A 20 -20.33 -4.26 -6.67
CA PHE A 20 -19.25 -5.24 -6.70
C PHE A 20 -19.42 -6.30 -7.80
N ALA A 21 -20.63 -6.60 -8.25
CA ALA A 21 -20.90 -7.52 -9.35
C ALA A 21 -20.66 -6.89 -10.73
N GLU A 22 -20.93 -5.60 -10.88
CA GLU A 22 -20.76 -4.85 -12.14
C GLU A 22 -19.36 -4.25 -12.29
N THR A 23 -18.72 -3.89 -11.17
CA THR A 23 -17.33 -3.44 -11.21
C THR A 23 -16.46 -4.66 -11.48
N ASN A 24 -15.63 -4.60 -12.52
CA ASN A 24 -14.53 -5.54 -12.73
C ASN A 24 -13.48 -5.33 -11.62
N ILE A 25 -13.84 -5.70 -10.38
CA ILE A 25 -12.91 -5.79 -9.27
C ILE A 25 -12.24 -7.15 -9.45
N PRO A 26 -10.96 -7.17 -9.85
CA PRO A 26 -10.27 -8.43 -10.02
C PRO A 26 -10.32 -9.20 -8.71
N GLU A 27 -10.57 -10.51 -8.79
CA GLU A 27 -10.53 -11.39 -7.62
C GLU A 27 -9.23 -11.17 -6.82
N PRO A 28 -9.22 -11.41 -5.49
CA PRO A 28 -8.01 -11.38 -4.70
C PRO A 28 -6.90 -12.24 -5.36
N GLY A 29 -5.83 -11.60 -5.84
CA GLY A 29 -4.75 -12.24 -6.62
C GLY A 29 -4.77 -12.00 -8.14
N ASN A 30 -5.87 -11.47 -8.70
CA ASN A 30 -5.97 -11.07 -10.11
C ASN A 30 -5.47 -9.64 -10.37
N HIS A 31 -5.31 -8.81 -9.33
CA HIS A 31 -4.33 -7.73 -9.42
C HIS A 31 -2.95 -8.37 -9.33
N LYS A 32 -2.34 -8.63 -10.49
CA LYS A 32 -0.89 -8.57 -10.57
C LYS A 32 -0.51 -7.13 -10.19
N ILE A 33 -0.29 -6.93 -8.91
CA ILE A 33 0.53 -5.83 -8.46
C ILE A 33 1.83 -5.98 -9.26
N ASP A 34 2.09 -5.05 -10.16
CA ASP A 34 3.33 -5.09 -10.92
C ASP A 34 4.46 -4.86 -9.92
N ASP A 35 5.20 -5.92 -9.62
CA ASP A 35 6.34 -5.89 -8.71
C ASP A 35 7.32 -4.77 -9.12
N ALA A 36 7.44 -4.46 -10.43
CA ALA A 36 8.27 -3.36 -10.89
C ALA A 36 7.72 -1.99 -10.48
N ILE A 37 6.39 -1.80 -10.52
CA ILE A 37 5.74 -0.55 -10.05
C ILE A 37 5.94 -0.41 -8.55
N VAL A 38 5.70 -1.47 -7.77
CA VAL A 38 5.88 -1.43 -6.30
C VAL A 38 7.32 -1.13 -5.93
N VAL A 39 8.28 -1.79 -6.58
CA VAL A 39 9.71 -1.54 -6.33
C VAL A 39 10.09 -0.10 -6.70
N ASN A 40 9.54 0.43 -7.80
CA ASN A 40 9.79 1.82 -8.21
C ASN A 40 9.22 2.82 -7.20
N ASP A 41 7.99 2.62 -6.74
CA ASP A 41 7.36 3.51 -5.76
C ASP A 41 8.06 3.43 -4.42
N LEU A 42 8.49 2.24 -3.99
CA LEU A 42 9.27 2.08 -2.77
C LEU A 42 10.61 2.82 -2.84
N LYS A 43 11.32 2.75 -3.97
CA LYS A 43 12.57 3.50 -4.20
C LYS A 43 12.34 5.01 -4.10
N LYS A 44 11.25 5.53 -4.69
CA LYS A 44 10.88 6.96 -4.59
C LYS A 44 10.59 7.36 -3.14
N THR A 45 9.89 6.52 -2.39
CA THR A 45 9.62 6.76 -0.96
C THR A 45 10.91 6.81 -0.16
N ILE A 46 11.81 5.82 -0.31
CA ILE A 46 13.12 5.81 0.35
C ILE A 46 13.91 7.09 0.03
N HIS A 47 13.97 7.47 -1.24
CA HIS A 47 14.67 8.68 -1.68
C HIS A 47 14.10 9.94 -1.04
N THR A 48 12.77 10.08 -1.02
CA THR A 48 12.08 11.23 -0.42
C THR A 48 12.35 11.34 1.08
N TYR A 49 12.29 10.22 1.80
CA TYR A 49 12.61 10.19 3.23
C TYR A 49 14.09 10.44 3.51
N THR A 50 14.98 10.00 2.61
CA THR A 50 16.42 10.26 2.76
C THR A 50 16.74 11.74 2.60
N ILE A 51 16.16 12.43 1.60
CA ILE A 51 16.35 13.87 1.40
C ILE A 51 15.87 14.66 2.62
N ARG A 52 14.74 14.26 3.20
CA ARG A 52 14.13 14.94 4.36
C ARG A 52 14.76 14.51 5.70
N ALA A 53 15.77 13.64 5.69
CA ALA A 53 16.37 13.13 6.92
C ALA A 53 17.03 14.24 7.73
N GLU A 54 17.67 15.20 7.07
CA GLU A 54 18.32 16.35 7.71
C GLU A 54 17.29 17.27 8.40
N ASP A 55 16.16 17.54 7.74
CA ASP A 55 15.06 18.34 8.29
C ASP A 55 14.35 17.66 9.47
N ASN A 56 14.54 16.35 9.63
CA ASN A 56 13.88 15.53 10.66
C ASN A 56 14.88 14.92 11.66
N ILE A 57 16.09 15.49 11.76
CA ILE A 57 17.07 15.10 12.78
C ILE A 57 16.43 15.25 14.17
N GLY A 58 16.47 14.17 14.95
CA GLY A 58 15.90 14.13 16.30
C GLY A 58 14.43 13.72 16.38
N ASN A 59 13.74 13.51 15.25
CA ASN A 59 12.39 12.93 15.26
C ASN A 59 12.46 11.39 15.27
N PRO A 60 12.13 10.72 16.39
CA PRO A 60 12.28 9.27 16.52
C PRO A 60 11.32 8.47 15.61
N ILE A 61 10.14 9.02 15.31
CA ILE A 61 9.17 8.39 14.40
C ILE A 61 9.72 8.38 12.98
N PHE A 62 10.29 9.51 12.55
CA PHE A 62 10.90 9.64 11.23
C PHE A 62 12.11 8.71 11.10
N GLN A 63 12.98 8.68 12.11
CA GLN A 63 14.15 7.79 12.14
C GLN A 63 13.74 6.32 12.08
N GLY A 64 12.76 5.89 12.88
CA GLY A 64 12.23 4.53 12.84
C GLY A 64 11.67 4.16 11.46
N THR A 65 10.98 5.10 10.82
CA THR A 65 10.42 4.92 9.47
C THR A 65 11.53 4.77 8.42
N LEU A 66 12.56 5.63 8.46
CA LEU A 66 13.70 5.56 7.55
C LEU A 66 14.47 4.25 7.69
N VAL A 67 14.74 3.79 8.92
CA VAL A 67 15.40 2.50 9.17
C VAL A 67 14.57 1.33 8.63
N GLY A 68 13.25 1.36 8.85
CA GLY A 68 12.35 0.35 8.29
C GLY A 68 12.39 0.28 6.77
N LEU A 69 12.33 1.45 6.11
CA LEU A 69 12.42 1.56 4.65
C LEU A 69 13.76 1.06 4.10
N GLN A 70 14.89 1.37 4.77
CA GLN A 70 16.22 0.85 4.40
C GLN A 70 16.32 -0.67 4.57
N ALA A 71 15.70 -1.24 5.61
CA ALA A 71 15.66 -2.68 5.81
C ALA A 71 14.90 -3.40 4.67
N ILE A 72 13.78 -2.81 4.24
CA ILE A 72 13.00 -3.32 3.08
C ILE A 72 13.85 -3.21 1.80
N GLU A 73 14.56 -2.10 1.58
CA GLU A 73 15.45 -1.95 0.43
C GLU A 73 16.52 -3.05 0.37
N LYS A 74 17.16 -3.34 1.51
CA LYS A 74 18.17 -4.40 1.63
C LYS A 74 17.58 -5.77 1.32
N TYR A 75 16.36 -6.05 1.76
CA TYR A 75 15.68 -7.31 1.46
C TYR A 75 15.36 -7.45 -0.04
N LEU A 76 14.87 -6.37 -0.68
CA LEU A 76 14.59 -6.37 -2.12
C LEU A 76 15.85 -6.59 -2.96
N ARG A 77 16.99 -6.01 -2.56
CA ARG A 77 18.29 -6.23 -3.23
C ARG A 77 18.69 -7.71 -3.17
N LYS A 78 18.62 -8.32 -1.99
CA LYS A 78 18.91 -9.75 -1.80
C LYS A 78 18.00 -10.66 -2.62
N LEU A 79 16.70 -10.34 -2.70
CA LEU A 79 15.76 -11.12 -3.50
C LEU A 79 16.09 -11.08 -5.00
N ASN A 80 16.60 -9.96 -5.51
CA ASN A 80 17.03 -9.86 -6.90
C ASN A 80 18.35 -10.62 -7.14
N GLU A 81 19.30 -10.56 -6.21
CA GLU A 81 20.58 -11.31 -6.29
C GLU A 81 20.40 -12.84 -6.24
N LEU A 82 19.30 -13.33 -5.66
CA LEU A 82 18.96 -14.76 -5.59
C LEU A 82 18.18 -15.28 -6.81
N LYS A 83 17.75 -14.38 -7.71
CA LYS A 83 17.01 -14.72 -8.93
C LYS A 83 17.91 -14.86 -10.17
N ASP A 84 19.19 -14.49 -10.05
CA ASP A 84 20.26 -14.73 -11.03
C ASP A 84 21.04 -16.01 -10.69
#